data_AF-A0A7C1EDH9-F1
#
_entry.id   AF-A0A7C1EDH9-F1
#
_cell.length_a   1.000
_cell.length_b   1.000
_cell.length_c   1.000
_cell.angle_alpha   90.00
_cell.angle_beta   90.00
_cell.angle_gamma   90.00
#
_symmetry.space_group_name_H-M   'P 1'
#
loop_
_entity.id
_entity.type
_entity.pdbx_description
1 polymer ?
#
loop_
_entity_poly.entity_id
_entity_poly.type
_entity_poly.pdbx_seq_one_letter_code
_entity_poly.pdbx_strand_id
1 'polypeptide(L)'
;MEIEDSGKKKSRIRSIENQFLVEDGRIIVENRDMDNEAVGMMLFEDIEAVNIKPAGTLYDGEVEFLLKKGIKLNFKIKKYQEEDFVELKSLLGK
;
A
#
# COMPACT_ATOMS: atom_id res chain seq x y z
N MET A 1 31.76 1.51 -17.49
CA MET A 1 31.50 1.43 -16.04
C MET A 1 30.00 1.53 -15.91
N GLU A 2 29.33 0.39 -16.03
CA GLU A 2 27.89 0.30 -15.82
C GLU A 2 27.68 0.46 -14.32
N ILE A 3 26.95 1.51 -13.94
CA ILE A 3 26.50 1.66 -12.56
C ILE A 3 25.44 0.58 -12.41
N GLU A 4 25.76 -0.46 -11.64
CA GLU A 4 24.79 -1.44 -11.17
C GLU A 4 23.69 -0.66 -10.45
N ASP A 5 22.59 -0.43 -11.17
CA ASP A 5 21.33 0.01 -10.61
C ASP A 5 20.92 -1.10 -9.64
N SER A 6 21.17 -0.89 -8.35
CA SER A 6 20.71 -1.79 -7.29
C SER A 6 19.19 -1.70 -7.25
N GLY A 7 18.56 -2.37 -8.22
CA GLY A 7 17.17 -2.26 -8.62
C GLY A 7 16.24 -2.83 -7.57
N LYS A 8 16.09 -2.11 -6.45
CA LYS A 8 14.88 -2.22 -5.64
C LYS A 8 13.74 -1.66 -6.48
N LYS A 9 13.14 -2.55 -7.27
CA LYS A 9 12.00 -2.31 -8.14
C LYS A 9 10.94 -1.54 -7.35
N LYS A 10 10.77 -0.25 -7.67
CA LYS A 10 9.68 0.57 -7.13
C LYS A 10 8.38 -0.13 -7.49
N SER A 11 7.68 -0.66 -6.49
CA SER A 11 6.39 -1.30 -6.71
C SER A 11 5.31 -0.27 -6.49
N ARG A 12 4.47 -0.05 -7.50
CA ARG A 12 3.28 0.82 -7.39
C ARG A 12 2.05 -0.05 -7.29
N ILE A 13 1.36 0.04 -6.16
CA ILE A 13 0.11 -0.67 -5.89
C ILE A 13 -1.03 0.32 -5.92
N ARG A 14 -2.19 -0.06 -6.46
CA ARG A 14 -3.34 0.85 -6.61
C ARG A 14 -4.49 0.43 -5.72
N SER A 15 -5.06 1.38 -5.00
CA SER A 15 -6.42 1.29 -4.47
C SER A 15 -7.39 2.04 -5.38
N ILE A 16 -8.62 2.29 -4.93
CA ILE A 16 -9.60 3.06 -5.71
C ILE A 16 -9.13 4.51 -5.87
N GLU A 17 -8.89 5.21 -4.75
CA GLU A 17 -8.62 6.65 -4.72
C GLU A 17 -7.11 6.97 -4.57
N ASN A 18 -6.32 5.99 -4.14
CA ASN A 18 -4.90 6.18 -3.85
C ASN A 18 -4.01 5.22 -4.63
N GLN A 19 -2.74 5.57 -4.69
CA GLN A 19 -1.69 4.65 -5.06
C GLN A 19 -0.58 4.66 -4.00
N PHE A 20 0.10 3.53 -3.90
CA PHE A 20 1.10 3.25 -2.89
C PHE A 20 2.41 3.03 -3.62
N LEU A 21 3.35 3.96 -3.46
CA LEU A 21 4.72 3.79 -3.92
C LEU A 21 5.51 3.13 -2.80
N VAL A 22 5.93 1.88 -3.05
CA VAL A 22 6.71 1.07 -2.13
C VAL A 22 8.19 1.18 -2.51
N GLU A 23 8.97 1.86 -1.68
CA GLU A 23 10.40 2.06 -1.88
C GLU A 23 11.12 2.14 -0.53
N ASP A 24 12.35 1.64 -0.45
CA ASP A 24 13.27 1.87 0.69
C ASP A 24 12.69 1.68 2.11
N GLY A 25 11.86 0.65 2.30
CA GLY A 25 11.29 0.33 3.62
C GLY A 25 10.17 1.28 4.07
N ARG A 26 9.60 2.05 3.13
CA ARG A 26 8.47 2.93 3.35
C ARG A 26 7.43 2.76 2.25
N ILE A 27 6.23 3.23 2.55
CA ILE A 27 5.11 3.33 1.63
C ILE A 27 4.71 4.79 1.58
N ILE A 28 4.76 5.39 0.39
CA ILE A 28 4.25 6.74 0.13
C ILE A 28 2.85 6.57 -0.45
N VAL A 29 1.87 7.20 0.18
CA VAL A 29 0.48 7.20 -0.26
C VAL A 29 0.25 8.47 -1.07
N GLU A 30 -0.12 8.31 -2.32
CA GLU A 30 -0.39 9.40 -3.27
C GLU A 30 -1.88 9.41 -3.63
N ASN A 31 -2.45 10.60 -3.77
CA ASN A 31 -3.83 10.76 -4.26
C ASN A 31 -3.83 10.67 -5.79
N ARG A 32 -4.64 9.78 -6.35
CA ARG A 32 -4.69 9.55 -7.80
C ARG A 32 -5.36 10.69 -8.56
N ASP A 33 -6.25 11.42 -7.91
CA ASP A 33 -7.05 12.48 -8.54
C ASP A 33 -6.35 13.85 -8.50
N MET A 34 -5.23 13.95 -7.77
CA MET A 34 -4.47 15.20 -7.57
C MET A 34 -3.02 15.06 -8.08
N ASP A 35 -2.83 14.68 -9.34
CA ASP A 35 -1.50 14.57 -9.97
C ASP A 35 -0.49 13.70 -9.20
N ASN A 36 -0.96 12.70 -8.46
CA ASN A 36 -0.16 11.85 -7.58
C ASN A 36 0.53 12.62 -6.43
N GLU A 37 -0.10 13.67 -5.92
CA GLU A 37 0.36 14.37 -4.72
C GLU A 37 0.47 13.40 -3.54
N ALA A 38 1.62 13.43 -2.86
CA ALA A 38 1.86 12.64 -1.66
C ALA A 38 0.99 13.17 -0.52
N VAL A 39 0.03 12.35 -0.08
CA VAL A 39 -0.90 12.67 1.00
C VAL A 39 -0.54 11.99 2.32
N GLY A 40 0.40 11.05 2.30
CA GLY A 40 0.88 10.37 3.49
C GLY A 40 2.09 9.50 3.26
N MET A 41 2.71 9.08 4.36
CA MET A 41 3.84 8.15 4.35
C MET A 41 3.76 7.23 5.57
N MET A 42 4.09 5.96 5.37
CA MET A 42 4.20 4.95 6.42
C MET A 42 5.57 4.28 6.33
N LEU A 43 6.26 4.14 7.46
CA LEU A 43 7.45 3.30 7.54
C LEU A 43 7.04 1.85 7.79
N PHE A 44 7.74 0.89 7.19
CA PHE A 44 7.44 -0.53 7.40
C PHE A 44 7.50 -0.91 8.88
N GLU A 45 8.46 -0.35 9.61
CA GLU A 45 8.64 -0.58 11.04
C GLU A 45 7.50 -0.04 11.91
N ASP A 46 6.71 0.90 11.39
CA ASP A 46 5.58 1.50 12.08
C ASP A 46 4.27 0.76 11.80
N ILE A 47 4.22 -0.10 10.79
CA ILE A 47 3.07 -0.94 10.49
C ILE A 47 3.09 -2.13 11.45
N GLU A 48 2.10 -2.20 12.33
CA GLU A 48 1.90 -3.32 13.25
C GLU A 48 1.22 -4.49 12.54
N ALA A 49 0.16 -4.22 11.77
CA ALA A 49 -0.60 -5.23 11.03
C ALA A 49 -1.22 -4.66 9.75
N VAL A 50 -1.50 -5.56 8.80
CA VAL A 50 -2.27 -5.27 7.58
C VAL A 50 -3.46 -6.21 7.51
N ASN A 51 -4.67 -5.67 7.54
CA ASN A 51 -5.92 -6.42 7.49
C ASN A 51 -6.61 -6.16 6.16
N ILE A 52 -6.96 -7.22 5.43
CA ILE A 52 -7.64 -7.13 4.14
C ILE A 52 -9.03 -7.72 4.30
N LYS A 53 -10.05 -6.91 4.09
CA LYS A 53 -11.45 -7.33 3.97
C LYS A 53 -11.75 -7.46 2.48
N PRO A 54 -12.05 -8.67 1.98
CA PRO A 54 -12.23 -8.91 0.56
C PRO A 54 -13.45 -8.17 0.01
N ALA A 55 -13.37 -7.76 -1.25
CA ALA A 55 -14.46 -7.18 -2.01
C ALA A 55 -15.46 -8.27 -2.41
N GLY A 56 -16.74 -7.91 -2.38
CA GLY A 56 -17.82 -8.75 -2.89
C GLY A 56 -18.16 -8.40 -4.34
N THR A 57 -19.18 -9.07 -4.86
CA THR A 57 -19.70 -8.77 -6.20
C THR A 57 -20.31 -7.37 -6.30
N LEU A 58 -20.87 -6.84 -5.20
CA LEU A 58 -21.64 -5.59 -5.16
C LEU A 58 -21.04 -4.53 -4.22
N TYR A 59 -19.92 -4.82 -3.56
CA TYR A 59 -19.31 -3.92 -2.60
C TYR A 59 -17.78 -3.96 -2.70
N ASP A 60 -17.17 -2.83 -2.42
CA ASP A 60 -15.72 -2.68 -2.41
C ASP A 60 -15.11 -3.34 -1.17
N GLY A 61 -13.91 -3.87 -1.34
CA GLY A 61 -13.09 -4.37 -0.25
C GLY A 61 -12.41 -3.21 0.47
N GLU A 62 -11.69 -3.53 1.53
CA GLU A 62 -10.97 -2.57 2.35
C GLU A 62 -9.63 -3.16 2.81
N VAL A 63 -8.57 -2.36 2.73
CA VAL A 63 -7.30 -2.63 3.40
C VAL A 63 -7.11 -1.65 4.54
N GLU A 64 -6.89 -2.19 5.75
CA GLU A 64 -6.57 -1.44 6.96
C GLU A 64 -5.09 -1.64 7.30
N PHE A 65 -4.34 -0.55 7.38
CA PHE A 65 -3.01 -0.52 7.99
C PHE A 65 -3.17 -0.08 9.44
N LEU A 66 -2.84 -0.98 10.37
CA LEU A 66 -2.70 -0.65 11.79
C LEU A 66 -1.26 -0.21 12.02
N LEU A 67 -1.08 1.04 12.43
CA LEU A 67 0.21 1.60 12.79
C LEU A 67 0.41 1.61 14.31
N LYS A 68 1.66 1.79 14.73
CA LYS A 68 2.02 2.02 16.14
C LYS A 68 1.10 3.07 16.78
N LYS A 69 0.87 2.89 18.09
CA LYS A 69 -0.03 3.75 18.89
C LYS A 69 -1.51 3.63 18.49
N GLY A 70 -1.87 2.58 17.74
CA GLY A 70 -3.27 2.27 17.40
C GLY A 70 -3.87 3.13 16.30
N ILE A 71 -3.06 3.83 15.51
CA ILE A 71 -3.53 4.63 14.37
C ILE A 71 -3.95 3.66 13.25
N LYS A 72 -5.11 3.92 12.64
CA LYS A 72 -5.68 3.09 11.57
C LYS A 72 -5.85 3.89 10.30
N LEU A 73 -5.30 3.40 9.20
CA LEU A 73 -5.50 3.95 7.86
C LEU A 73 -6.25 2.94 7.00
N ASN A 74 -7.38 3.36 6.42
CA ASN A 74 -8.27 2.50 5.67
C ASN A 74 -8.36 2.96 4.22
N PHE A 75 -8.25 2.02 3.29
CA PHE A 75 -8.32 2.31 1.86
C PHE A 75 -9.25 1.31 1.18
N LYS A 76 -10.15 1.81 0.34
CA LYS A 76 -11.06 0.96 -0.44
C LYS A 76 -10.36 0.36 -1.63
N ILE A 77 -10.63 -0.90 -1.91
CA ILE A 77 -10.01 -1.66 -3.00
C ILE A 77 -11.07 -2.39 -3.83
N LYS A 78 -10.80 -2.56 -5.12
CA LYS A 78 -11.57 -3.47 -5.99
C LYS A 78 -11.02 -4.88 -5.87
N LYS A 79 -11.84 -5.87 -6.24
CA LYS A 79 -11.47 -7.29 -6.19
C LYS A 79 -10.15 -7.62 -6.90
N TYR A 80 -9.91 -7.05 -8.07
CA TYR A 80 -8.68 -7.29 -8.84
C TYR A 80 -7.43 -6.63 -8.24
N GLN A 81 -7.57 -5.77 -7.23
CA GLN A 81 -6.47 -5.12 -6.53
C GLN A 81 -6.08 -5.86 -5.25
N GLU A 82 -6.91 -6.79 -4.76
CA GLU A 82 -6.68 -7.51 -3.50
C GLU A 82 -5.36 -8.27 -3.49
N GLU A 83 -5.01 -8.94 -4.59
CA GLU A 83 -3.80 -9.74 -4.72
C GLU A 83 -2.54 -8.89 -4.49
N ASP A 84 -2.50 -7.67 -5.05
CA ASP A 84 -1.39 -6.73 -4.83
C ASP A 84 -1.19 -6.39 -3.35
N PHE A 85 -2.29 -6.24 -2.59
CA PHE A 85 -2.23 -5.96 -1.15
C PHE A 85 -1.88 -7.20 -0.33
N VAL A 86 -2.24 -8.40 -0.78
CA VAL A 86 -1.79 -9.66 -0.16
C VAL A 86 -0.28 -9.83 -0.35
N GLU A 87 0.24 -9.54 -1.54
CA GLU A 87 1.69 -9.54 -1.81
C GLU A 87 2.41 -8.49 -0.96
N LEU A 88 1.88 -7.27 -0.87
CA LEU A 88 2.43 -6.22 0.00
C LEU A 88 2.45 -6.65 1.46
N LYS A 89 1.37 -7.24 1.95
CA LYS A 89 1.30 -7.76 3.31
C LYS A 89 2.40 -8.80 3.57
N SER A 90 2.63 -9.71 2.61
CA SER A 90 3.72 -10.69 2.68
C SER A 90 5.10 -10.02 2.69
N LEU A 91 5.32 -9.01 1.85
CA LEU A 91 6.57 -8.22 1.80
C LEU A 91 6.86 -7.52 3.14
N LEU A 92 5.82 -7.04 3.82
CA LEU A 92 5.92 -6.41 5.14
C LEU A 92 6.15 -7.41 6.27
N GLY A 93 6.02 -8.73 6.01
CA GLY A 93 6.08 -9.78 7.02
C GLY A 93 4.91 -9.74 8.00
N LYS A 94 3.72 -9.36 7.52
CA LYS A 94 2.51 -9.13 8.34
C LYS A 94 1.36 -10.06 8.01
#